data_AF-A0A2E0XMQ7-F1
#
_entry.id   AF-A0A2E0XMQ7-F1
#
_cell.length_a   1.000
_cell.length_b   1.000
_cell.length_c   1.000
_cell.angle_alpha   90.00
_cell.angle_beta   90.00
_cell.angle_gamma   90.00
#
_symmetry.space_group_name_H-M   'P 1'
#
loop_
_entity.id
_entity.type
_entity.pdbx_description
1 polymer ?
#
loop_
_entity_poly.entity_id
_entity_poly.type
_entity_poly.pdbx_seq_one_letter_code
_entity_poly.pdbx_strand_id
1 'polypeptide(L)' 'MRHYHQLRPEQRYGIYVLLKRGYSQSKMAKLIGVHKLTTSRQLKRNRG' A
#
# COMPACT_ATOMS: atom_id res chain seq x y z
N MET A 1 17.55 -15.52 -2.01
CA MET A 1 17.03 -14.39 -1.19
C MET A 1 15.75 -13.87 -1.82
N ARG A 2 14.67 -13.71 -1.05
CA ARG A 2 13.42 -13.15 -1.58
C ARG A 2 13.62 -11.63 -1.72
N HIS A 3 13.71 -11.11 -2.94
CA HIS A 3 13.86 -9.67 -3.19
C HIS A 3 12.68 -8.93 -2.55
N TYR A 4 12.93 -8.36 -1.37
CA TYR A 4 11.94 -7.60 -0.64
C TYR A 4 11.99 -6.16 -1.13
N HIS A 5 11.12 -5.82 -2.07
CA HIS A 5 10.91 -4.42 -2.45
C HIS A 5 10.18 -3.70 -1.31
N GLN A 6 10.94 -2.86 -0.60
CA GLN A 6 10.37 -1.91 0.36
C GLN A 6 9.54 -0.87 -0.39
N LEU A 7 8.40 -0.50 0.20
CA LEU A 7 7.61 0.62 -0.32
C LEU A 7 8.36 1.92 -0.07
N ARG A 8 8.49 2.74 -1.11
CA ARG A 8 9.02 4.09 -0.97
C ARG A 8 8.08 4.95 -0.11
N PRO A 9 8.57 6.00 0.56
CA PRO A 9 7.73 6.89 1.38
C PRO A 9 6.48 7.40 0.65
N GLU A 10 6.59 7.75 -0.62
CA GLU A 10 5.50 8.29 -1.44
C GLU A 10 4.42 7.24 -1.66
N GLN A 11 4.81 5.96 -1.84
CA GLN A 11 3.86 4.85 -1.99
C GLN A 11 3.12 4.59 -0.68
N ARG A 12 3.82 4.65 0.46
CA ARG A 12 3.19 4.49 1.78
C ARG A 12 2.21 5.63 2.07
N TYR A 13 2.62 6.86 1.78
CA TYR A 13 1.77 8.05 1.90
C TYR A 13 0.56 7.96 0.96
N GLY A 14 0.75 7.56 -0.29
CA GLY A 14 -0.33 7.38 -1.25
C GLY A 14 -1.35 6.32 -0.80
N ILE A 15 -0.89 5.19 -0.26
CA ILE A 15 -1.79 4.18 0.33
C ILE A 15 -2.60 4.78 1.49
N TYR A 16 -1.97 5.58 2.36
CA TYR A 16 -2.66 6.23 3.48
C TYR A 16 -3.74 7.22 3.03
N VAL A 17 -3.42 8.10 2.07
CA VAL A 17 -4.38 9.08 1.53
C VAL A 17 -5.56 8.39 0.86
N LEU A 18 -5.29 7.36 0.04
CA LEU A 18 -6.35 6.61 -0.64
C LEU A 18 -7.21 5.80 0.34
N LEU A 19 -6.62 5.24 1.39
CA LEU A 19 -7.35 4.59 2.48
C LEU A 19 -8.32 5.57 3.15
N LYS A 20 -7.84 6.78 3.49
CA LYS A 20 -8.68 7.84 4.06
C LYS A 20 -9.82 8.27 3.14
N ARG A 21 -9.63 8.15 1.82
CA ARG A 21 -10.67 8.42 0.81
C ARG A 21 -11.62 7.23 0.55
N GLY A 22 -11.49 6.13 1.29
CA GLY A 22 -12.38 4.96 1.17
C GLY A 22 -12.10 4.05 -0.03
N TYR A 23 -10.91 4.13 -0.64
CA TYR A 23 -10.58 3.28 -1.79
C TYR A 23 -10.37 1.82 -1.37
N SER A 24 -10.79 0.89 -2.22
CA SER A 24 -10.52 -0.54 -2.00
C SER A 24 -9.05 -0.87 -2.19
N GLN A 25 -8.56 -1.92 -1.51
CA GLN A 25 -7.15 -2.34 -1.57
C GLN A 25 -6.68 -2.65 -2.99
N SER A 26 -7.54 -3.24 -3.82
CA SER A 26 -7.23 -3.54 -5.23
C SER A 26 -7.07 -2.26 -6.05
N LYS A 27 -7.93 -1.24 -5.83
CA LYS A 27 -7.84 0.04 -6.54
C LYS A 27 -6.60 0.82 -6.12
N MET A 28 -6.25 0.81 -4.84
CA MET A 28 -5.01 1.39 -4.32
C MET A 28 -3.77 0.75 -4.93
N ALA A 29 -3.71 -0.58 -4.95
CA ALA A 29 -2.62 -1.34 -5.55
C ALA A 29 -2.39 -0.97 -7.03
N LYS A 30 -3.47 -0.86 -7.81
CA LYS A 30 -3.42 -0.46 -9.21
C LYS A 30 -2.92 0.98 -9.40
N LEU A 31 -3.38 1.92 -8.57
CA LEU A 31 -2.98 3.33 -8.64
C LEU A 31 -1.52 3.57 -8.22
N ILE A 32 -1.06 2.86 -7.19
CA ILE A 32 0.29 3.01 -6.62
C ILE A 32 1.32 2.19 -7.44
N GLY A 33 0.87 1.26 -8.27
CA GLY A 33 1.73 0.36 -9.05
C GLY A 33 2.40 -0.73 -8.20
N VAL A 34 1.69 -1.26 -7.21
CA VAL A 34 2.21 -2.31 -6.30
C VAL A 34 1.28 -3.51 -6.26
N HIS A 35 1.80 -4.66 -5.84
CA HIS A 35 0.98 -5.85 -5.69
C HIS A 35 -0.07 -5.68 -4.58
N LYS A 36 -1.26 -6.29 -4.76
CA LYS A 36 -2.36 -6.26 -3.77
C LYS A 36 -1.90 -6.71 -2.38
N LEU A 37 -1.07 -7.76 -2.30
CA LEU A 37 -0.50 -8.25 -1.04
C LEU A 37 0.41 -7.23 -0.34
N THR A 38 1.12 -6.40 -1.11
CA THR A 38 1.97 -5.33 -0.56
C THR A 38 1.11 -4.26 0.12
N THR A 39 0.02 -3.86 -0.52
CA THR A 39 -0.97 -2.95 0.07
C THR A 39 -1.61 -3.55 1.33
N SER A 40 -2.05 -4.82 1.27
CA SER A 40 -2.63 -5.51 2.43
C SER A 40 -1.66 -5.58 3.63
N ARG A 41 -0.39 -5.93 3.40
CA ARG A 41 0.65 -5.94 4.45
C ARG A 41 0.91 -4.56 5.02
N GLN A 42 0.92 -3.52 4.16
CA GLN A 42 1.12 -2.14 4.60
C GLN A 42 -0.04 -1.67 5.49
N LEU A 43 -1.28 -2.00 5.13
CA LEU A 43 -2.46 -1.69 5.94
C LEU A 43 -2.44 -2.42 7.29
N LYS A 44 -2.03 -3.69 7.32
CA LYS A 44 -1.88 -4.45 8.58
C LYS A 44 -0.82 -3.87 9.52
N ARG A 45 0.22 -3.23 8.96
CA ARG A 45 1.30 -2.57 9.71
C ARG A 45 0.91 -1.18 10.20
N ASN A 46 -0.08 -0.54 9.58
CA ASN A 46 -0.56 0.79 9.95
C ASN A 46 -1.53 0.69 11.15
N ARG A 47 -1.00 0.36 12.35
CA ARG A 47 -1.78 0.12 13.59
C ARG A 47 -1.85 1.32 14.55
N GLY A 48 -1.49 2.53 14.10
CA GLY A 48 -1.38 3.73 14.94
C GLY A 48 0.07 4.10 15.14
#